data_AF-A0A1H1AHA7-F1
#
_entry.id   AF-A0A1H1AHA7-F1
#
_cell.length_a   1.000
_cell.length_b   1.000
_cell.length_c   1.000
_cell.angle_alpha   90.00
_cell.angle_beta   90.00
_cell.angle_gamma   90.00
#
_symmetry.space_group_name_H-M   'P 1'
#
loop_
_entity.id
_entity.type
_entity.pdbx_description
1 polymer ?
#
loop_
_entity_poly.entity_id
_entity_poly.type
_entity_poly.pdbx_seq_one_letter_code
_entity_poly.pdbx_strand_id
1 'polypeptide(L)'
;MSENKYDARSISKIGLLMALEIVLTQFISIETPIVRIGFGFLPIAIIGMLYGPWIAGMASAITDIVGTILFGGGVFFPGFILSAFIGGMIYGLILYKKPKSLKRIIIAILLVTVFVNLGMNTIWLTIMLDKAILVIFPTRLVQNLVLAPVNILLLYFVVQNKTLRKAIGID
;
A
#
# COMPACT_ATOMS: atom_id res chain seq x y z
N MET A 1 -5.11 -31.43 -12.66
CA MET A 1 -5.45 -30.34 -13.59
C MET A 1 -4.75 -29.09 -13.07
N SER A 2 -3.70 -28.62 -13.73
CA SER A 2 -2.89 -27.50 -13.25
C SER A 2 -3.72 -26.22 -13.29
N GLU A 3 -4.21 -25.78 -12.13
CA GLU A 3 -4.96 -24.53 -12.00
C GLU A 3 -4.11 -23.39 -12.54
N ASN A 4 -4.57 -22.81 -13.66
CA ASN A 4 -3.93 -21.67 -14.26
C ASN A 4 -3.99 -20.52 -13.25
N LYS A 5 -2.84 -20.03 -12.80
CA LYS A 5 -2.69 -19.01 -11.74
C LYS A 5 -3.40 -17.67 -12.04
N TYR A 6 -3.96 -17.53 -13.23
CA TYR A 6 -4.51 -16.31 -13.82
C TYR A 6 -5.86 -16.57 -14.51
N ASP A 7 -6.83 -17.07 -13.74
CA ASP A 7 -8.21 -17.21 -14.22
C ASP A 7 -8.92 -15.84 -14.33
N ALA A 8 -9.93 -15.72 -15.20
CA ALA A 8 -10.71 -14.49 -15.39
C ALA A 8 -11.28 -13.96 -14.07
N ARG A 9 -11.71 -14.87 -13.19
CA ARG A 9 -12.19 -14.54 -11.84
C ARG A 9 -11.11 -13.86 -10.99
N SER A 10 -9.84 -14.26 -11.10
CA SER A 10 -8.72 -13.67 -10.37
C SER A 10 -8.47 -12.23 -10.84
N ILE A 11 -8.48 -12.01 -12.15
CA ILE A 11 -8.31 -10.68 -12.75
C ILE A 11 -9.43 -9.73 -12.30
N SER A 12 -10.69 -10.19 -12.32
CA SER A 12 -11.82 -9.38 -11.84
C SER A 12 -11.70 -9.00 -10.37
N LYS A 13 -11.24 -9.93 -9.51
CA LYS A 13 -11.00 -9.65 -8.09
C LYS A 13 -9.89 -8.63 -7.88
N ILE A 14 -8.79 -8.73 -8.63
CA ILE A 14 -7.69 -7.76 -8.58
C ILE A 14 -8.20 -6.38 -9.00
N GLY A 15 -8.94 -6.29 -10.12
CA GLY A 15 -9.55 -5.03 -10.58
C GLY A 15 -10.50 -4.41 -9.56
N LEU A 16 -11.33 -5.21 -8.89
CA LEU A 16 -12.23 -4.73 -7.82
C LEU A 16 -11.44 -4.17 -6.63
N LEU A 17 -10.38 -4.86 -6.20
CA LEU A 17 -9.54 -4.42 -5.10
C LEU A 17 -8.73 -3.17 -5.45
N MET A 18 -8.28 -3.04 -6.71
CA MET A 18 -7.64 -1.83 -7.23
C MET A 18 -8.61 -0.65 -7.25
N ALA A 19 -9.85 -0.85 -7.71
CA ALA A 19 -10.88 0.19 -7.65
C ALA A 19 -11.17 0.60 -6.20
N LEU A 20 -11.26 -0.37 -5.28
CA LEU A 20 -11.43 -0.11 -3.86
C LEU A 20 -10.26 0.71 -3.29
N GLU A 21 -9.03 0.40 -3.67
CA GLU A 21 -7.86 1.17 -3.24
C GLU A 21 -7.94 2.64 -3.64
N ILE A 22 -8.30 2.90 -4.90
CA ILE A 22 -8.46 4.26 -5.42
C ILE A 22 -9.55 4.98 -4.61
N VAL A 23 -10.70 4.34 -4.38
CA VAL A 23 -11.79 4.94 -3.61
C VAL A 23 -11.37 5.22 -2.16
N LEU A 24 -10.70 4.27 -1.50
CA LEU A 24 -10.22 4.43 -0.13
C LEU A 24 -9.18 5.53 0.02
N THR A 25 -8.32 5.69 -0.99
CA THR A 25 -7.28 6.72 -0.99
C THR A 25 -7.85 8.10 -1.22
N GLN A 26 -8.79 8.25 -2.15
CA GLN A 26 -9.29 9.55 -2.59
C GLN A 26 -10.46 10.07 -1.76
N PHE A 27 -11.37 9.20 -1.32
CA PHE A 27 -12.63 9.63 -0.67
C PHE A 27 -12.72 9.32 0.82
N ILE A 28 -12.01 8.31 1.31
CA ILE A 28 -12.15 7.83 2.69
C ILE A 28 -10.93 8.20 3.56
N SER A 29 -9.95 8.93 3.01
CA SER A 29 -8.80 9.37 3.81
C SER A 29 -9.20 10.40 4.86
N ILE A 30 -8.71 10.23 6.09
CA ILE A 30 -8.94 11.18 7.19
C ILE A 30 -7.77 12.16 7.21
N GLU A 31 -8.06 13.42 6.94
CA GLU A 31 -7.08 14.50 6.99
C GLU A 31 -7.08 15.16 8.37
N THR A 32 -5.94 15.10 9.06
CA THR A 32 -5.69 15.89 10.26
C THR A 32 -4.68 16.99 9.93
N PRO A 33 -4.57 18.07 10.73
CA PRO A 33 -3.64 19.18 10.45
C PRO A 33 -2.18 18.77 10.30
N ILE A 34 -1.79 17.60 10.83
CA ILE A 34 -0.42 17.12 10.87
C ILE A 34 -0.25 15.86 10.00
N VAL A 35 -1.29 15.03 9.88
CA VAL A 35 -1.20 13.69 9.28
C VAL A 35 -2.44 13.38 8.44
N ARG A 36 -2.25 12.90 7.22
CA ARG A 36 -3.29 12.25 6.43
C ARG A 36 -3.24 10.73 6.64
N ILE A 37 -4.30 10.16 7.17
CA ILE A 37 -4.46 8.72 7.35
C ILE A 37 -5.16 8.17 6.10
N GLY A 38 -4.42 7.42 5.29
CA GLY A 38 -4.92 6.77 4.08
C GLY A 38 -5.18 5.28 4.27
N PHE A 39 -6.25 4.77 3.67
CA PHE A 39 -6.64 3.35 3.77
C PHE A 39 -6.29 2.53 2.52
N GLY A 40 -5.72 3.14 1.48
CA GLY A 40 -5.36 2.48 0.21
C GLY A 40 -4.35 1.33 0.35
N PHE A 41 -3.54 1.30 1.41
CA PHE A 41 -2.62 0.19 1.60
C PHE A 41 -3.34 -1.14 1.91
N LEU A 42 -4.59 -1.11 2.39
CA LEU A 42 -5.32 -2.33 2.78
C LEU A 42 -5.67 -3.22 1.58
N PRO A 43 -6.31 -2.73 0.49
CA PRO A 43 -6.58 -3.58 -0.67
C PRO A 43 -5.31 -4.09 -1.35
N ILE A 44 -4.24 -3.28 -1.44
CA ILE A 44 -2.96 -3.74 -1.99
C ILE A 44 -2.33 -4.84 -1.13
N ALA A 45 -2.36 -4.70 0.20
CA ALA A 45 -1.88 -5.74 1.10
C ALA A 45 -2.69 -7.04 0.95
N ILE A 46 -4.00 -6.94 0.74
CA ILE A 46 -4.88 -8.08 0.43
C ILE A 46 -4.48 -8.74 -0.90
N ILE A 47 -4.25 -7.96 -1.96
CA ILE A 47 -3.76 -8.50 -3.25
C ILE A 47 -2.43 -9.22 -3.03
N GLY A 48 -1.53 -8.68 -2.22
CA GLY A 48 -0.27 -9.31 -1.83
C GLY A 48 -0.45 -10.64 -1.12
N MET A 49 -1.41 -10.75 -0.20
CA MET A 49 -1.72 -12.00 0.51
C MET A 49 -2.26 -13.08 -0.43
N LEU A 50 -3.08 -12.71 -1.41
CA LEU A 50 -3.79 -13.65 -2.29
C LEU A 50 -2.99 -14.05 -3.53
N TYR A 51 -2.33 -13.10 -4.17
CA TYR A 51 -1.74 -13.24 -5.50
C TYR A 51 -0.21 -13.09 -5.50
N GLY A 52 0.38 -12.60 -4.42
CA GLY A 52 1.81 -12.56 -4.22
C GLY A 52 2.47 -11.25 -4.65
N PRO A 53 3.82 -11.19 -4.57
CA PRO A 53 4.58 -9.94 -4.66
C PRO A 53 4.49 -9.24 -6.02
N TRP A 54 4.64 -9.98 -7.11
CA TRP A 54 4.63 -9.41 -8.46
C TRP A 54 3.28 -8.79 -8.82
N ILE A 55 2.19 -9.49 -8.51
CA ILE A 55 0.83 -9.04 -8.83
C ILE A 55 0.46 -7.85 -7.95
N ALA A 56 0.81 -7.86 -6.66
CA ALA A 56 0.57 -6.72 -5.78
C ALA A 56 1.38 -5.48 -6.15
N GLY A 57 2.65 -5.64 -6.54
CA GLY A 57 3.46 -4.55 -7.04
C GLY A 57 2.88 -3.95 -8.32
N MET A 58 2.54 -4.78 -9.31
CA MET A 58 1.91 -4.29 -10.54
C MET A 58 0.56 -3.62 -10.29
N ALA A 59 -0.29 -4.22 -9.46
CA ALA A 59 -1.58 -3.64 -9.11
C ALA A 59 -1.40 -2.25 -8.48
N SER A 60 -0.48 -2.11 -7.52
CA SER A 60 -0.19 -0.83 -6.86
C SER A 60 0.40 0.21 -7.82
N ALA A 61 1.22 -0.19 -8.78
CA ALA A 61 1.75 0.73 -9.78
C ALA A 61 0.65 1.21 -10.75
N ILE A 62 -0.24 0.32 -11.17
CA ILE A 62 -1.35 0.67 -12.07
C ILE A 62 -2.34 1.59 -11.36
N THR A 63 -2.68 1.31 -10.10
CA THR A 63 -3.57 2.19 -9.32
C THR A 63 -2.95 3.54 -9.02
N ASP A 64 -1.64 3.63 -8.82
CA ASP A 64 -0.94 4.91 -8.70
C ASP A 64 -1.07 5.75 -9.98
N ILE A 65 -0.83 5.13 -11.14
CA ILE A 65 -1.01 5.77 -12.45
C ILE A 65 -2.46 6.23 -12.64
N VAL A 66 -3.42 5.31 -12.46
CA VAL A 66 -4.85 5.59 -12.66
C VAL A 66 -5.35 6.64 -11.68
N GLY A 67 -4.99 6.52 -10.40
CA GLY A 67 -5.37 7.47 -9.36
C GLY A 67 -4.80 8.86 -9.62
N THR A 68 -3.55 8.95 -10.08
CA THR A 68 -2.93 10.23 -10.41
C THR A 68 -3.57 10.87 -11.65
N ILE A 69 -3.88 10.09 -12.69
CA ILE A 69 -4.56 10.58 -13.90
C ILE A 69 -5.98 11.09 -13.58
N LEU A 70 -6.74 10.36 -12.77
CA LEU A 70 -8.14 10.67 -12.50
C LEU A 70 -8.33 11.81 -11.49
N PHE A 71 -7.51 11.85 -10.44
CA PHE A 71 -7.74 12.73 -9.30
C PHE A 71 -6.65 13.80 -9.11
N GLY A 72 -5.55 13.74 -9.86
CA GLY A 72 -4.68 14.89 -10.14
C GLY A 72 -4.18 15.68 -8.92
N GLY A 73 -3.96 15.03 -7.77
CA GLY A 73 -3.65 15.71 -6.51
C GLY A 73 -2.20 16.23 -6.36
N GLY A 74 -1.34 16.11 -7.37
CA GLY A 74 0.07 16.51 -7.28
C GLY A 74 0.85 16.40 -8.60
N VAL A 75 2.13 16.78 -8.56
CA VAL A 75 3.06 16.69 -9.70
C VAL A 75 3.37 15.21 -9.97
N PHE A 76 3.13 14.76 -11.20
CA PHE A 76 3.46 13.41 -11.63
C PHE A 76 4.98 13.21 -11.65
N PHE A 77 5.49 12.27 -10.86
CA PHE A 77 6.89 11.87 -10.88
C PHE A 77 7.00 10.35 -10.99
N PRO A 78 7.67 9.80 -12.03
CA PRO A 78 7.78 8.35 -12.23
C PRO A 78 8.35 7.58 -11.04
N GLY A 79 9.14 8.23 -10.18
CA GLY A 79 9.64 7.62 -8.94
C GLY A 79 8.53 7.23 -7.95
N PHE A 80 7.38 7.92 -7.94
CA PHE A 80 6.25 7.52 -7.09
C PHE A 80 5.58 6.24 -7.58
N ILE A 81 5.51 6.01 -8.90
CA ILE A 81 5.05 4.72 -9.46
C ILE A 81 5.98 3.59 -9.03
N LEU A 82 7.30 3.84 -9.06
CA LEU A 82 8.29 2.87 -8.60
C LEU A 82 8.15 2.59 -7.09
N SER A 83 7.94 3.63 -6.28
CA SER A 83 7.62 3.50 -4.85
C SER A 83 6.36 2.65 -4.62
N ALA A 84 5.29 2.90 -5.37
CA ALA A 84 4.05 2.14 -5.28
C ALA A 84 4.27 0.66 -5.63
N PHE A 85 4.98 0.39 -6.72
CA PHE A 85 5.36 -0.97 -7.12
C PHE A 85 6.11 -1.72 -6.00
N ILE A 86 7.14 -1.09 -5.43
CA ILE A 86 7.95 -1.70 -4.36
C ILE A 86 7.12 -1.87 -3.09
N GLY A 87 6.27 -0.90 -2.75
CA GLY A 87 5.35 -0.99 -1.61
C GLY A 87 4.42 -2.21 -1.71
N GLY A 88 3.74 -2.36 -2.86
CA GLY A 88 2.90 -3.53 -3.13
C GLY A 88 3.70 -4.85 -3.10
N MET A 89 4.90 -4.83 -3.65
CA MET A 89 5.79 -6.00 -3.67
C MET A 89 6.21 -6.43 -2.25
N ILE A 90 6.55 -5.49 -1.36
CA ILE A 90 6.92 -5.78 0.04
C ILE A 90 5.76 -6.46 0.77
N TYR A 91 4.53 -5.97 0.61
CA TYR A 91 3.36 -6.61 1.21
C TYR A 91 3.20 -8.05 0.72
N GLY A 92 3.32 -8.29 -0.59
CA GLY A 92 3.25 -9.64 -1.14
C GLY A 92 4.41 -10.54 -0.68
N LEU A 93 5.65 -10.05 -0.60
CA LEU A 93 6.80 -10.85 -0.18
C LEU A 93 6.64 -11.38 1.25
N ILE A 94 6.11 -10.56 2.15
CA ILE A 94 6.04 -10.90 3.58
C ILE A 94 4.77 -11.69 3.91
N LEU A 95 3.66 -11.39 3.24
CA LEU A 95 2.34 -11.88 3.63
C LEU A 95 1.84 -13.04 2.75
N TYR A 96 2.43 -13.28 1.58
CA TYR A 96 1.97 -14.34 0.66
C TYR A 96 2.27 -15.76 1.15
N LYS A 97 1.25 -16.63 1.17
CA LYS A 97 1.34 -18.06 1.56
C LYS A 97 2.04 -18.31 2.90
N LYS A 98 1.90 -17.35 3.82
CA LYS A 98 2.63 -17.28 5.08
C LYS A 98 1.62 -17.16 6.23
N PRO A 99 1.81 -17.80 7.40
CA PRO A 99 0.96 -17.55 8.57
C PRO A 99 0.96 -16.07 8.90
N LYS A 100 -0.23 -15.50 9.04
CA LYS A 100 -0.48 -14.07 9.20
C LYS A 100 -0.34 -13.68 10.67
N SER A 101 0.87 -13.82 11.19
CA SER A 101 1.20 -13.44 12.55
C SER A 101 1.35 -11.92 12.68
N LEU A 102 1.03 -11.39 13.87
CA LEU A 102 1.22 -9.97 14.21
C LEU A 102 2.64 -9.51 13.88
N LYS A 103 3.65 -10.35 14.15
CA LYS A 103 5.07 -10.05 13.84
C LYS A 103 5.29 -9.75 12.36
N ARG A 104 4.68 -10.51 11.43
CA ARG A 104 4.85 -10.29 9.99
C ARG A 104 4.14 -9.04 9.50
N ILE A 105 2.98 -8.74 10.07
CA ILE A 105 2.25 -7.49 9.77
C ILE A 105 3.10 -6.29 10.19
N ILE A 106 3.68 -6.33 11.39
CA ILE A 106 4.61 -5.31 11.88
C ILE A 106 5.80 -5.16 10.94
N ILE A 107 6.47 -6.26 10.57
CA ILE A 107 7.62 -6.20 9.66
C ILE A 107 7.23 -5.64 8.29
N ALA A 108 6.10 -6.08 7.71
CA ALA A 108 5.65 -5.59 6.41
C ALA A 108 5.42 -4.08 6.43
N ILE A 109 4.73 -3.57 7.45
CA ILE A 109 4.43 -2.14 7.56
C ILE A 109 5.69 -1.35 7.85
N LEU A 110 6.57 -1.81 8.75
CA LEU A 110 7.83 -1.12 9.02
C LEU A 110 8.72 -1.05 7.79
N LEU A 111 8.81 -2.12 6.99
CA LEU A 111 9.59 -2.09 5.74
C LEU A 111 9.01 -1.09 4.74
N VAL A 112 7.69 -1.09 4.52
CA VAL A 112 7.06 -0.11 3.62
C VAL A 112 7.26 1.32 4.16
N THR A 113 7.06 1.53 5.45
CA THR A 113 7.24 2.85 6.07
C THR A 113 8.69 3.35 5.95
N VAL A 114 9.68 2.52 6.23
CA VAL A 114 11.10 2.94 6.21
C VAL A 114 11.63 3.06 4.79
N PHE A 115 11.48 2.02 3.96
CA PHE A 115 12.10 2.00 2.64
C PHE A 115 11.33 2.83 1.63
N VAL A 116 10.00 2.73 1.62
CA VAL A 116 9.16 3.39 0.60
C VAL A 116 8.78 4.79 1.06
N ASN A 117 8.17 4.93 2.25
CA ASN A 117 7.65 6.23 2.67
C ASN A 117 8.73 7.21 3.16
N LEU A 118 9.71 6.75 3.94
CA LEU A 118 10.79 7.60 4.43
C LEU A 118 11.97 7.68 3.48
N GLY A 119 12.36 6.57 2.85
CA GLY A 119 13.43 6.54 1.87
C GLY A 119 13.00 7.16 0.54
N MET A 120 12.35 6.35 -0.31
CA MET A 120 12.06 6.71 -1.70
C MET A 120 11.20 7.97 -1.81
N ASN A 121 10.05 8.02 -1.13
CA ASN A 121 9.11 9.13 -1.25
C ASN A 121 9.70 10.47 -0.76
N THR A 122 10.57 10.46 0.24
CA THR A 122 11.25 11.68 0.68
C THR A 122 12.27 12.14 -0.35
N ILE A 123 13.06 11.22 -0.92
CA ILE A 123 14.03 11.52 -1.98
C ILE A 123 13.33 12.17 -3.18
N TRP A 124 12.22 11.59 -3.63
CA TRP A 124 11.43 12.13 -4.75
C TRP A 124 10.91 13.53 -4.46
N LEU A 125 10.36 13.75 -3.25
CA LEU A 125 9.93 15.09 -2.85
C LEU A 125 11.06 16.11 -2.84
N THR A 126 12.25 15.74 -2.37
CA THR A 126 13.37 16.68 -2.32
C THR A 126 13.87 17.06 -3.71
N ILE A 127 13.81 16.13 -4.67
CA ILE A 127 14.11 16.41 -6.09
C ILE A 127 13.05 17.31 -6.71
N MET A 128 11.77 17.12 -6.37
CA MET A 128 10.67 17.86 -7.00
C MET A 128 10.44 19.26 -6.41
N LEU A 129 10.71 19.43 -5.11
CA LEU A 129 10.48 20.67 -4.39
C LEU A 129 11.74 21.55 -4.31
N ASP A 130 12.88 21.09 -4.80
CA ASP A 130 14.20 21.73 -4.68
C ASP A 130 14.53 22.21 -3.25
N LYS A 131 14.01 21.48 -2.24
CA LYS A 131 14.19 21.77 -0.82
C LYS A 131 15.21 20.82 -0.22
N ALA A 132 15.98 21.33 0.74
CA ALA A 132 16.92 20.52 1.50
C ALA A 132 16.20 19.36 2.22
N ILE A 133 16.76 18.14 2.10
CA ILE A 133 16.26 16.93 2.77
C ILE A 133 16.04 17.17 4.27
N LEU A 134 16.94 17.91 4.91
CA LEU A 134 16.88 18.26 6.33
C LEU A 134 15.62 19.04 6.73
N VAL A 135 14.94 19.70 5.79
CA VAL A 135 13.70 20.46 6.06
C VAL A 135 12.47 19.55 5.94
N ILE A 136 12.45 18.64 4.97
CA ILE A 136 11.28 17.77 4.69
C ILE A 136 11.28 16.53 5.59
N PHE A 137 12.46 15.99 5.87
CA PHE A 137 12.62 14.71 6.56
C PHE A 137 12.03 14.68 7.98
N PRO A 138 12.21 15.70 8.85
CA PRO A 138 11.66 15.67 10.22
C PRO A 138 10.13 15.57 10.23
N THR A 139 9.45 16.34 9.38
CA THR A 139 7.99 16.29 9.25
C THR A 139 7.52 14.93 8.77
N ARG A 140 8.21 14.37 7.76
CA ARG A 140 7.92 13.02 7.24
C ARG A 140 8.17 11.93 8.29
N LEU A 141 9.21 12.06 9.10
CA LEU A 141 9.54 11.13 10.17
C LEU A 141 8.43 11.09 11.22
N VAL A 142 8.00 12.25 11.72
CA VAL A 142 6.92 12.36 12.71
C VAL A 142 5.61 11.79 12.14
N GLN A 143 5.26 12.16 10.91
CA GLN A 143 4.05 11.65 10.25
C GLN A 143 4.05 10.12 10.16
N ASN A 144 5.15 9.52 9.70
CA ASN A 144 5.26 8.06 9.54
C ASN A 144 5.32 7.31 10.88
N LEU A 145 5.92 7.90 11.92
CA LEU A 145 5.93 7.32 13.26
C LEU A 145 4.53 7.24 13.86
N VAL A 146 3.66 8.21 13.58
CA VAL A 146 2.26 8.19 14.01
C VAL A 146 1.43 7.21 13.17
N LEU A 147 1.66 7.17 11.85
CA LEU A 147 0.91 6.31 10.95
C LEU A 147 1.26 4.83 11.06
N ALA A 148 2.50 4.46 11.36
CA ALA A 148 2.92 3.06 11.40
C ALA A 148 2.10 2.22 12.42
N PRO A 149 1.92 2.64 13.69
CA PRO A 149 1.05 1.95 14.64
C PRO A 149 -0.40 1.83 14.15
N VAL A 150 -0.95 2.91 13.57
CA VAL A 150 -2.32 2.93 13.03
C VAL A 150 -2.47 1.91 11.91
N ASN A 151 -1.54 1.90 10.96
CA ASN A 151 -1.56 0.96 9.84
C ASN A 151 -1.42 -0.49 10.31
N ILE A 152 -0.61 -0.74 11.36
CA ILE A 152 -0.45 -2.08 11.96
C ILE A 152 -1.78 -2.56 12.53
N LEU A 153 -2.47 -1.70 13.31
CA LEU A 153 -3.76 -2.04 13.90
C LEU A 153 -4.82 -2.30 12.82
N LEU A 154 -4.87 -1.46 11.79
CA LEU A 154 -5.81 -1.61 10.68
C LEU A 154 -5.59 -2.92 9.91
N LEU A 155 -4.35 -3.22 9.52
CA LEU A 155 -4.06 -4.45 8.79
C LEU A 155 -4.30 -5.69 9.65
N TYR A 156 -3.96 -5.60 10.95
CA TYR A 156 -4.22 -6.67 11.91
C TYR A 156 -5.72 -6.94 12.07
N PHE A 157 -6.54 -5.90 12.18
CA PHE A 157 -8.00 -6.02 12.26
C PHE A 157 -8.58 -6.72 11.03
N VAL A 158 -8.13 -6.32 9.82
CA VAL A 158 -8.57 -6.94 8.56
C VAL A 158 -8.19 -8.43 8.50
N VAL A 159 -6.99 -8.77 8.98
CA VAL A 159 -6.49 -10.16 8.97
C VAL A 159 -7.18 -11.04 10.02
N GLN A 160 -7.46 -10.52 11.21
CA GLN A 160 -8.01 -11.29 12.33
C GLN A 160 -9.52 -11.50 12.21
N ASN A 161 -10.23 -10.59 11.55
CA ASN A 161 -11.68 -10.70 11.38
C ASN A 161 -12.04 -11.86 10.45
N LYS A 162 -12.65 -12.91 11.02
CA LYS A 162 -13.03 -14.14 10.30
C LYS A 162 -13.97 -13.88 9.13
N THR A 163 -14.89 -12.92 9.26
CA THR A 163 -15.83 -12.56 8.21
C THR A 163 -15.11 -11.94 7.02
N LEU A 164 -14.17 -11.03 7.28
CA LEU A 164 -13.35 -10.41 6.23
C LEU A 164 -12.41 -11.43 5.60
N ARG A 165 -11.78 -12.29 6.40
CA ARG A 165 -10.89 -13.35 5.90
C ARG A 165 -11.61 -14.29 4.92
N LYS A 166 -12.84 -14.70 5.25
CA LYS A 166 -13.68 -15.53 4.39
C LYS A 166 -14.15 -14.80 3.14
N ALA A 167 -14.59 -13.54 3.28
CA ALA A 167 -15.01 -12.71 2.15
C ALA A 167 -13.89 -12.46 1.14
N ILE A 168 -12.66 -12.31 1.64
CA ILE A 168 -11.48 -12.05 0.82
C ILE A 168 -10.86 -13.37 0.29
N GLY A 169 -11.27 -14.52 0.83
CA GLY A 169 -10.79 -15.84 0.41
C GLY A 169 -9.38 -16.15 0.89
N ILE A 170 -8.98 -15.62 2.05
CA ILE A 170 -7.66 -15.85 2.64
C ILE A 170 -7.71 -16.88 3.77
N ASP A 171 -8.68 -17.80 3.77
CA ASP A 171 -8.80 -18.88 4.76
C ASP A 171 -7.65 -19.89 4.66
#